data_AF-A0A212K919-F1
#
_entry.id   AF-A0A212K919-F1
#
_cell.length_a   1.000
_cell.length_b   1.000
_cell.length_c   1.000
_cell.angle_alpha   90.00
_cell.angle_beta   90.00
_cell.angle_gamma   90.00
#
_symmetry.space_group_name_H-M   'P 1'
#
loop_
_entity.id
_entity.type
_entity.pdbx_description
1 polymer ?
#
loop_
_entity_poly.entity_id
_entity_poly.type
_entity_poly.pdbx_seq_one_letter_code
_entity_poly.pdbx_strand_id
1 'polypeptide(L)'
;MSAFLGPIHHWLYNKIQLQEELISEILLTAAREGWDILSVEGISADGVNPALPSLDSSIDLGNIHGWLQWQIGLSEAKYAQLVTGLLGGGPERILVLEKAAYAFGQRHSIDTQADPAAAYQALNDSLLDGMPCDHVNQITTQGEGSLSWQRTERLHDVYWNQAGGDAEVYYTLRSWLIAGMLDGSSVSFLSVGDGAFELRKGA
;
A
#
# COMPACT_ATOMS: atom_id res chain seq x y z
N MET A 1 -30.32 6.67 8.09
CA MET A 1 -30.64 5.42 7.35
C MET A 1 -29.61 4.39 7.77
N SER A 2 -30.04 3.16 8.10
CA SER A 2 -29.11 2.09 8.47
C SER A 2 -28.16 1.82 7.29
N ALA A 3 -26.86 2.08 7.47
CA ALA A 3 -25.86 1.79 6.45
C ALA A 3 -25.57 0.28 6.51
N PHE A 4 -25.86 -0.43 5.43
CA PHE A 4 -25.57 -1.85 5.31
C PHE A 4 -24.11 -2.05 4.91
N LEU A 5 -23.44 -3.03 5.52
CA LEU A 5 -22.06 -3.38 5.19
C LEU A 5 -22.02 -4.17 3.86
N GLY A 6 -21.81 -3.47 2.75
CA GLY A 6 -21.64 -4.08 1.43
C GLY A 6 -20.22 -4.58 1.14
N PRO A 7 -20.04 -5.40 0.07
CA PRO A 7 -18.74 -5.94 -0.34
C PRO A 7 -17.64 -4.90 -0.52
N ILE A 8 -17.99 -3.68 -0.94
CA ILE A 8 -17.05 -2.57 -1.13
C ILE A 8 -16.36 -2.15 0.17
N HIS A 9 -17.03 -2.27 1.32
CA HIS A 9 -16.45 -1.93 2.62
C HIS A 9 -15.42 -2.97 3.04
N HIS A 10 -15.73 -4.26 2.84
CA HIS A 10 -14.77 -5.35 3.09
C HIS A 10 -13.58 -5.26 2.14
N TRP A 11 -13.81 -4.94 0.87
CA TRP A 11 -12.76 -4.73 -0.12
C TRP A 11 -11.81 -3.61 0.29
N LEU A 12 -12.34 -2.44 0.67
CA LEU A 12 -11.50 -1.34 1.15
C LEU A 12 -10.79 -1.70 2.46
N TYR A 13 -11.49 -2.35 3.40
CA TYR A 13 -10.87 -2.74 4.66
C TYR A 13 -9.73 -3.75 4.46
N ASN A 14 -9.86 -4.68 3.52
CA ASN A 14 -8.79 -5.61 3.15
C ASN A 14 -7.52 -4.87 2.72
N LYS A 15 -7.64 -3.79 1.93
CA LYS A 15 -6.49 -2.96 1.55
C LYS A 15 -5.82 -2.30 2.76
N ILE A 16 -6.61 -1.82 3.72
CA ILE A 16 -6.09 -1.26 4.97
C ILE A 16 -5.35 -2.35 5.75
N GLN A 17 -5.91 -3.56 5.83
CA GLN A 17 -5.26 -4.69 6.51
C GLN A 17 -3.93 -5.08 5.84
N LEU A 18 -3.86 -5.09 4.51
CA LEU A 18 -2.62 -5.35 3.77
C LEU A 18 -1.56 -4.27 4.03
N GLN A 19 -1.95 -3.00 4.12
CA GLN A 19 -1.02 -1.93 4.47
C GLN A 19 -0.51 -2.06 5.92
N GLU A 20 -1.39 -2.40 6.88
CA GLU A 20 -0.97 -2.69 8.26
C GLU A 20 -0.06 -3.91 8.37
N GLU A 21 -0.27 -4.92 7.53
CA GLU A 21 0.62 -6.09 7.44
C GLU A 21 2.00 -5.68 6.89
N LEU A 22 2.07 -4.81 5.88
CA LEU A 22 3.33 -4.26 5.36
C LEU A 22 4.07 -3.44 6.43
N ILE A 23 3.36 -2.58 7.17
CA ILE A 23 3.92 -1.81 8.29
C ILE A 23 4.53 -2.77 9.33
N SER A 24 3.82 -3.87 9.63
CA SER A 24 4.29 -4.89 10.56
C SER A 24 5.55 -5.59 10.06
N GLU A 25 5.66 -5.91 8.76
CA GLU A 25 6.90 -6.46 8.18
C GLU A 25 8.07 -5.48 8.27
N ILE A 26 7.84 -4.19 8.08
CA ILE A 26 8.87 -3.16 8.19
C ILE A 26 9.39 -3.07 9.63
N LEU A 27 8.49 -3.10 10.62
CA LEU A 27 8.86 -3.16 12.03
C LEU A 27 9.68 -4.40 12.38
N LEU A 28 9.25 -5.57 11.90
CA LEU A 28 10.00 -6.82 12.09
C LEU A 28 11.37 -6.76 11.42
N THR A 29 11.46 -6.15 10.24
CA THR A 29 12.73 -5.93 9.53
C THR A 29 13.64 -5.01 10.33
N ALA A 30 13.14 -3.88 10.80
CA ALA A 30 13.91 -2.95 11.65
C ALA A 30 14.42 -3.65 12.92
N ALA A 31 13.60 -4.49 13.57
CA ALA A 31 14.01 -5.27 14.73
C ALA A 31 15.11 -6.30 14.40
N ARG A 32 15.03 -6.98 13.24
CA ARG A 32 16.07 -7.92 12.77
C ARG A 32 17.39 -7.21 12.49
N GLU A 33 17.34 -6.00 11.96
CA GLU A 33 18.52 -5.15 11.70
C GLU A 33 19.05 -4.45 12.97
N GLY A 34 18.36 -4.60 14.12
CA GLY A 34 18.75 -3.97 15.38
C GLY A 34 18.54 -2.45 15.42
N TRP A 35 17.62 -1.92 14.62
CA TRP A 35 17.30 -0.49 14.62
C TRP A 35 16.42 -0.11 15.81
N ASP A 36 16.67 1.07 16.37
CA ASP A 36 15.86 1.60 17.47
C ASP A 36 14.50 2.12 16.97
N ILE A 37 13.48 1.26 17.04
CA ILE A 37 12.11 1.60 16.68
C ILE A 37 11.41 2.46 17.74
N LEU A 38 11.90 2.48 19.00
CA LEU A 38 11.28 3.24 20.09
C LEU A 38 11.59 4.73 19.99
N SER A 39 12.66 5.08 19.28
CA SER A 39 12.98 6.46 18.91
C SER A 39 12.03 7.05 17.86
N VAL A 40 11.21 6.23 17.20
CA VAL A 40 10.26 6.69 16.19
C VAL A 40 8.98 7.18 16.86
N GLU A 41 8.70 8.48 16.72
CA GLU A 41 7.51 9.11 17.29
C GLU A 41 6.22 8.46 16.75
N GLY A 42 5.29 8.13 17.65
CA GLY A 42 4.03 7.46 17.31
C GLY A 42 4.09 5.93 17.27
N ILE A 43 5.27 5.32 17.43
CA ILE A 43 5.43 3.86 17.55
C ILE A 43 5.65 3.49 19.02
N SER A 44 4.76 2.70 19.58
CA SER A 44 4.87 2.19 20.95
C SER A 44 5.66 0.87 21.01
N ALA A 45 6.14 0.48 22.19
CA ALA A 45 7.00 -0.70 22.37
C ALA A 45 6.30 -2.05 22.11
N ASP A 46 4.96 -2.05 22.16
CA ASP A 46 4.08 -3.12 21.69
C ASP A 46 3.82 -3.05 20.17
N GLY A 47 4.56 -2.19 19.45
CA GLY A 47 4.36 -1.77 18.06
C GLY A 47 4.29 -2.87 17.01
N VAL A 48 4.48 -4.14 17.36
CA VAL A 48 3.93 -5.25 16.58
C VAL A 48 2.42 -5.21 16.74
N ASN A 49 1.76 -4.39 15.91
CA ASN A 49 0.31 -4.28 15.92
C ASN A 49 -0.26 -5.69 15.70
N PRO A 50 -1.08 -6.24 16.62
CA PRO A 50 -1.81 -7.47 16.32
C PRO A 50 -2.61 -7.22 15.04
N ALA A 51 -2.70 -8.22 14.17
CA ALA A 51 -3.46 -8.14 12.94
C ALA A 51 -4.80 -7.46 13.21
N LEU A 52 -5.15 -6.46 12.39
CA LEU A 52 -6.39 -5.72 12.57
C LEU A 52 -7.56 -6.73 12.69
N PRO A 53 -8.45 -6.54 13.68
CA PRO A 53 -9.60 -7.42 13.88
C PRO A 53 -10.52 -7.40 12.64
N SER A 54 -11.48 -8.32 12.55
CA SER A 54 -12.41 -8.32 11.41
C SER A 54 -13.24 -7.03 11.37
N LEU A 55 -13.59 -6.57 10.16
CA LEU A 55 -14.40 -5.37 9.96
C LEU A 55 -15.68 -5.38 10.81
N ASP A 56 -16.40 -6.50 10.80
CA ASP A 56 -17.67 -6.69 11.53
C ASP A 56 -17.55 -6.46 13.04
N SER A 57 -16.35 -6.69 13.60
CA SER A 57 -16.10 -6.56 15.05
C SER A 57 -15.73 -5.13 15.49
N SER A 58 -15.35 -4.26 14.55
CA SER A 58 -14.72 -2.97 14.85
C SER A 58 -15.37 -1.77 14.17
N ILE A 59 -16.18 -2.00 13.15
CA ILE A 59 -16.81 -0.96 12.34
C ILE A 59 -17.83 -0.14 13.13
N ASP A 60 -17.82 1.19 12.95
CA ASP A 60 -18.93 2.05 13.33
C ASP A 60 -20.03 2.00 12.25
N LEU A 61 -21.07 1.20 12.49
CA LEU A 61 -22.22 1.08 11.58
C LEU A 61 -23.01 2.40 11.42
N GLY A 62 -22.86 3.35 12.34
CA GLY A 62 -23.47 4.68 12.24
C GLY A 62 -22.77 5.60 11.23
N ASN A 63 -21.51 5.31 10.90
CA ASN A 63 -20.68 6.12 10.00
C ASN A 63 -19.59 5.28 9.30
N ILE A 64 -20.00 4.26 8.54
CA ILE A 64 -19.08 3.31 7.89
C ILE A 64 -18.01 4.00 7.06
N HIS A 65 -18.39 4.96 6.21
CA HIS A 65 -17.45 5.64 5.31
C HIS A 65 -16.48 6.55 6.09
N GLY A 66 -16.99 7.33 7.05
CA GLY A 66 -16.14 8.18 7.87
C GLY A 66 -15.16 7.36 8.73
N TRP A 67 -15.60 6.21 9.25
CA TRP A 67 -14.74 5.28 9.97
C TRP A 67 -13.66 4.68 9.05
N LEU A 68 -14.02 4.22 7.86
CA LEU A 68 -13.04 3.68 6.89
C LEU A 68 -12.04 4.75 6.45
N GLN A 69 -12.51 5.96 6.13
CA GLN A 69 -11.64 7.10 5.81
C GLN A 69 -10.66 7.41 6.95
N TRP A 70 -11.13 7.36 8.20
CA TRP A 70 -10.28 7.56 9.38
C TRP A 70 -9.26 6.43 9.54
N GLN A 71 -9.65 5.18 9.33
CA GLN A 71 -8.73 4.03 9.34
C GLN A 71 -7.65 4.13 8.26
N ILE A 72 -7.99 4.57 7.04
CA ILE A 72 -7.02 4.90 5.99
C ILE A 72 -6.01 5.91 6.54
N GLY A 73 -6.49 7.02 7.09
CA GLY A 73 -5.63 8.08 7.60
C GLY A 73 -4.69 7.63 8.72
N LEU A 74 -5.17 6.77 9.63
CA LEU A 74 -4.32 6.18 10.67
C LEU A 74 -3.22 5.29 10.08
N SER A 75 -3.57 4.43 9.13
CA SER A 75 -2.62 3.50 8.51
C SER A 75 -1.56 4.24 7.69
N GLU A 76 -1.99 5.20 6.88
CA GLU A 76 -1.09 6.07 6.09
C GLU A 76 -0.14 6.88 6.97
N ALA A 77 -0.65 7.51 8.03
CA ALA A 77 0.17 8.29 8.96
C ALA A 77 1.20 7.40 9.68
N LYS A 78 0.78 6.23 10.15
CA LYS A 78 1.66 5.26 10.81
C LYS A 78 2.77 4.79 9.86
N TYR A 79 2.42 4.48 8.61
CA TYR A 79 3.39 4.06 7.61
C TYR A 79 4.44 5.14 7.35
N ALA A 80 3.99 6.38 7.12
CA ALA A 80 4.85 7.53 6.89
C ALA A 80 5.78 7.81 8.08
N GLN A 81 5.24 7.82 9.31
CA GLN A 81 6.00 8.05 10.54
C GLN A 81 7.07 6.97 10.75
N LEU A 82 6.68 5.70 10.61
CA LEU A 82 7.59 4.57 10.76
C LEU A 82 8.78 4.68 9.79
N VAL A 83 8.49 4.76 8.50
CA VAL A 83 9.56 4.77 7.49
C VAL A 83 10.43 6.02 7.62
N THR A 84 9.84 7.19 7.82
CA THR A 84 10.60 8.44 7.99
C THR A 84 11.52 8.36 9.20
N GLY A 85 11.02 7.89 10.34
CA GLY A 85 11.80 7.73 11.56
C GLY A 85 12.96 6.74 11.37
N LEU A 86 12.71 5.60 10.70
CA LEU A 86 13.75 4.62 10.41
C LEU A 86 14.85 5.19 9.52
N LEU A 87 14.50 5.95 8.48
CA LEU A 87 15.46 6.60 7.58
C LEU A 87 16.25 7.73 8.24
N GLY A 88 15.72 8.35 9.30
CA GLY A 88 16.45 9.31 10.13
C GLY A 88 17.74 8.73 10.76
N GLY A 89 17.82 7.40 10.91
CA GLY A 89 19.02 6.71 11.37
C GLY A 89 20.05 6.39 10.28
N GLY A 90 19.79 6.76 9.01
CA GLY A 90 20.71 6.59 7.88
C GLY A 90 19.94 6.40 6.55
N PRO A 91 20.24 7.19 5.48
CA PRO A 91 19.52 7.08 4.21
C PRO A 91 19.71 5.72 3.51
N GLU A 92 20.83 5.03 3.76
CA GLU A 92 21.13 3.71 3.19
C GLU A 92 20.14 2.61 3.62
N ARG A 93 19.42 2.84 4.73
CA ARG A 93 18.38 1.94 5.23
C ARG A 93 17.25 1.73 4.23
N ILE A 94 17.05 2.66 3.30
CA ILE A 94 16.07 2.52 2.22
C ILE A 94 16.27 1.22 1.45
N LEU A 95 17.51 0.80 1.18
CA LEU A 95 17.79 -0.42 0.42
C LEU A 95 17.31 -1.70 1.14
N VAL A 96 17.23 -1.66 2.47
CA VAL A 96 16.67 -2.76 3.26
C VAL A 96 15.15 -2.73 3.21
N LEU A 97 14.55 -1.54 3.31
CA LEU A 97 13.10 -1.35 3.23
C LEU A 97 12.54 -1.71 1.84
N GLU A 98 13.27 -1.39 0.77
CA GLU A 98 12.94 -1.79 -0.60
C GLU A 98 12.88 -3.32 -0.73
N LYS A 99 13.87 -4.03 -0.17
CA LYS A 99 13.88 -5.51 -0.14
C LYS A 99 12.73 -6.07 0.68
N ALA A 100 12.40 -5.44 1.81
CA ALA A 100 11.26 -5.85 2.63
C ALA A 100 9.93 -5.67 1.88
N ALA A 101 9.74 -4.54 1.19
CA ALA A 101 8.56 -4.27 0.37
C ALA A 101 8.44 -5.27 -0.79
N TYR A 102 9.55 -5.56 -1.49
CA TYR A 102 9.58 -6.57 -2.54
C TYR A 102 9.24 -7.98 -2.02
N ALA A 103 9.86 -8.41 -0.92
CA ALA A 103 9.59 -9.70 -0.31
C ALA A 103 8.16 -9.81 0.24
N PHE A 104 7.58 -8.71 0.71
CA PHE A 104 6.16 -8.63 1.06
C PHE A 104 5.30 -8.84 -0.20
N GLY A 105 5.61 -8.15 -1.29
CA GLY A 105 4.94 -8.33 -2.58
C GLY A 105 4.95 -9.77 -3.07
N GLN A 106 6.08 -10.47 -2.95
CA GLN A 106 6.17 -11.89 -3.32
C GLN A 106 5.24 -12.80 -2.52
N ARG A 107 4.95 -12.48 -1.26
CA ARG A 107 3.99 -13.25 -0.44
C ARG A 107 2.53 -12.97 -0.83
N HIS A 108 2.29 -11.83 -1.46
CA HIS A 108 1.00 -11.39 -1.99
C HIS A 108 1.04 -11.41 -3.53
N SER A 109 1.68 -12.44 -4.09
CA SER A 109 1.92 -12.58 -5.53
C SER A 109 0.62 -12.64 -6.32
N ILE A 110 0.61 -11.97 -7.47
CA ILE A 110 -0.42 -12.07 -8.48
C ILE A 110 -0.26 -13.41 -9.22
N ASP A 111 -1.37 -13.98 -9.69
CA ASP A 111 -1.35 -15.19 -10.50
C ASP A 111 -0.35 -15.05 -11.66
N THR A 112 0.56 -16.00 -11.77
CA THR A 112 1.59 -16.01 -12.82
C THR A 112 1.02 -15.97 -14.24
N GLN A 113 -0.22 -16.47 -14.42
CA GLN A 113 -0.95 -16.50 -15.69
C GLN A 113 -1.92 -15.34 -15.87
N ALA A 114 -1.95 -14.36 -14.95
CA ALA A 114 -2.79 -13.19 -15.08
C ALA A 114 -2.49 -12.45 -16.38
N ASP A 115 -3.55 -12.03 -17.09
CA ASP A 115 -3.42 -11.03 -18.14
C ASP A 115 -3.28 -9.62 -17.53
N PRO A 116 -2.96 -8.58 -18.31
CA PRO A 116 -2.81 -7.22 -17.78
C PRO A 116 -4.04 -6.69 -17.04
N ALA A 117 -5.25 -7.12 -17.40
CA ALA A 117 -6.48 -6.68 -16.72
C ALA A 117 -6.66 -7.36 -15.36
N ALA A 118 -6.41 -8.66 -15.28
CA ALA A 118 -6.40 -9.41 -14.02
C ALA A 118 -5.29 -8.93 -13.09
N ALA A 119 -4.10 -8.64 -13.62
CA ALA A 119 -2.99 -8.07 -12.86
C ALA A 119 -3.35 -6.67 -12.32
N TYR A 120 -3.94 -5.79 -13.14
CA TYR A 120 -4.42 -4.49 -12.67
C TYR A 120 -5.46 -4.64 -11.56
N GLN A 121 -6.43 -5.56 -11.73
CA GLN A 121 -7.44 -5.80 -10.71
C GLN A 121 -6.81 -6.28 -9.41
N ALA A 122 -5.85 -7.20 -9.45
CA ALA A 122 -5.17 -7.68 -8.25
C ALA A 122 -4.35 -6.59 -7.55
N LEU A 123 -3.68 -5.71 -8.31
CA LEU A 123 -3.03 -4.51 -7.76
C LEU A 123 -4.07 -3.59 -7.13
N ASN A 124 -5.19 -3.33 -7.81
CA ASN A 124 -6.27 -2.53 -7.29
C ASN A 124 -6.94 -3.20 -6.08
N ASP A 125 -6.95 -4.51 -5.93
CA ASP A 125 -7.51 -5.19 -4.75
C ASP A 125 -6.59 -5.13 -3.53
N SER A 126 -5.30 -4.84 -3.76
CA SER A 126 -4.26 -4.91 -2.74
C SER A 126 -3.78 -3.53 -2.28
N LEU A 127 -3.66 -2.59 -3.21
CA LEU A 127 -3.07 -1.28 -2.95
C LEU A 127 -4.12 -0.28 -2.46
N LEU A 128 -3.77 0.45 -1.40
CA LEU A 128 -4.59 1.51 -0.85
C LEU A 128 -4.39 2.80 -1.65
N ASP A 129 -5.47 3.36 -2.18
CA ASP A 129 -5.49 4.58 -3.00
C ASP A 129 -6.66 5.49 -2.58
N GLY A 130 -6.89 5.59 -1.27
CA GLY A 130 -8.02 6.33 -0.71
C GLY A 130 -9.35 5.59 -0.80
N MET A 131 -10.44 6.34 -0.77
CA MET A 131 -11.80 5.81 -0.88
C MET A 131 -12.12 5.44 -2.33
N PRO A 132 -12.98 4.44 -2.57
CA PRO A 132 -13.40 4.08 -3.93
C PRO A 132 -14.02 5.23 -4.74
N CYS A 133 -14.63 6.21 -4.05
CA CYS A 133 -15.23 7.40 -4.66
C CYS A 133 -14.23 8.48 -5.09
N ASP A 134 -12.96 8.35 -4.70
CA ASP A 134 -11.92 9.32 -5.03
C ASP A 134 -11.45 9.16 -6.49
N HIS A 135 -11.72 8.02 -7.11
CA HIS A 135 -11.41 7.75 -8.53
C HIS A 135 -9.94 8.03 -8.92
N VAL A 136 -9.02 7.73 -8.00
CA VAL A 136 -7.58 8.05 -8.10
C VAL A 136 -6.91 7.39 -9.29
N ASN A 137 -7.28 6.15 -9.63
CA ASN A 137 -6.73 5.44 -10.78
C ASN A 137 -7.76 5.40 -11.91
N GLN A 138 -7.45 6.05 -13.03
CA GLN A 138 -8.31 6.12 -14.21
C GLN A 138 -7.70 5.33 -15.36
N ILE A 139 -8.33 4.23 -15.76
CA ILE A 139 -7.90 3.44 -16.92
C ILE A 139 -8.00 4.32 -18.18
N THR A 140 -6.88 4.46 -18.88
CA THR A 140 -6.76 5.25 -20.11
C THR A 140 -6.80 4.36 -21.35
N THR A 141 -6.32 3.13 -21.27
CA THR A 141 -6.33 2.15 -22.36
C THR A 141 -6.41 0.75 -21.80
N GLN A 142 -7.21 -0.10 -22.45
CA GLN A 142 -7.31 -1.52 -22.13
C GLN A 142 -7.39 -2.32 -23.43
N GLY A 143 -6.46 -3.25 -23.60
CA GLY A 143 -6.42 -4.18 -24.72
C GLY A 143 -5.93 -5.57 -24.28
N GLU A 144 -5.82 -6.51 -25.22
CA GLU A 144 -5.45 -7.90 -24.93
C GLU A 144 -4.02 -8.04 -24.39
N GLY A 145 -3.10 -7.16 -24.81
CA GLY A 145 -1.67 -7.23 -24.47
C GLY A 145 -1.21 -6.18 -23.46
N SER A 146 -2.03 -5.18 -23.15
CA SER A 146 -1.67 -4.13 -22.20
C SER A 146 -2.88 -3.44 -21.57
N LEU A 147 -2.65 -2.86 -20.39
CA LEU A 147 -3.58 -1.97 -19.70
C LEU A 147 -2.79 -0.78 -19.16
N SER A 148 -3.25 0.43 -19.45
CA SER A 148 -2.66 1.68 -18.97
C SER A 148 -3.67 2.46 -18.13
N TRP A 149 -3.16 3.14 -17.10
CA TRP A 149 -3.96 4.03 -16.26
C TRP A 149 -3.18 5.27 -15.84
N GLN A 150 -3.93 6.31 -15.50
CA GLN A 150 -3.42 7.56 -14.96
C GLN A 150 -3.83 7.67 -13.51
N ARG A 151 -2.86 7.93 -12.63
CA ARG A 151 -3.14 8.39 -11.28
C ARG A 151 -3.45 9.88 -11.32
N THR A 152 -4.62 10.28 -10.83
CA THR A 152 -5.08 11.67 -10.87
C THR A 152 -4.66 12.48 -9.65
N GLU A 153 -4.39 11.82 -8.52
CA GLU A 153 -4.08 12.47 -7.26
C GLU A 153 -2.93 11.77 -6.52
N ARG A 154 -2.17 12.56 -5.75
CA ARG A 154 -1.10 12.07 -4.88
C ARG A 154 -1.56 12.06 -3.42
N LEU A 155 -2.55 11.22 -3.12
CA LEU A 155 -3.20 11.18 -1.80
C LEU A 155 -2.25 10.91 -0.63
N HIS A 156 -1.15 10.21 -0.89
CA HIS A 156 -0.18 9.79 0.13
C HIS A 156 0.73 10.93 0.58
N ASP A 157 1.03 11.89 -0.30
CA ASP A 157 2.04 12.94 -0.06
C ASP A 157 1.81 13.68 1.27
N VAL A 158 0.55 13.94 1.61
CA VAL A 158 0.20 14.70 2.82
C VAL A 158 0.70 14.03 4.10
N TYR A 159 0.63 12.70 4.19
CA TYR A 159 1.04 11.95 5.38
C TYR A 159 2.56 11.93 5.53
N TRP A 160 3.28 11.76 4.42
CA TRP A 160 4.74 11.77 4.38
C TRP A 160 5.31 13.15 4.69
N ASN A 161 4.72 14.21 4.13
CA ASN A 161 5.08 15.59 4.45
C ASN A 161 4.81 15.93 5.92
N GLN A 162 3.68 15.48 6.49
CA GLN A 162 3.35 15.69 7.91
C GLN A 162 4.30 14.93 8.85
N ALA A 163 4.80 13.77 8.43
CA ALA A 163 5.83 13.03 9.15
C ALA A 163 7.24 13.67 9.03
N GLY A 164 7.40 14.74 8.24
CA GLY A 164 8.69 15.36 7.96
C GLY A 164 9.57 14.55 7.00
N GLY A 165 8.98 13.59 6.28
CA GLY A 165 9.65 12.72 5.32
C GLY A 165 9.50 13.18 3.88
N ASP A 166 10.10 12.40 2.97
CA ASP A 166 9.97 12.58 1.53
C ASP A 166 8.89 11.64 0.96
N ALA A 167 7.86 12.22 0.33
CA ALA A 167 6.78 11.46 -0.29
C ALA A 167 7.24 10.55 -1.43
N GLU A 168 8.38 10.82 -2.07
CA GLU A 168 8.93 9.94 -3.11
C GLU A 168 9.38 8.58 -2.55
N VAL A 169 9.67 8.50 -1.24
CA VAL A 169 9.95 7.22 -0.56
C VAL A 169 8.73 6.30 -0.61
N TYR A 170 7.51 6.81 -0.44
CA TYR A 170 6.28 6.02 -0.59
C TYR A 170 6.23 5.35 -1.95
N TYR A 171 6.43 6.12 -3.02
CA TYR A 171 6.31 5.62 -4.39
C TYR A 171 7.45 4.66 -4.74
N THR A 172 8.63 4.88 -4.19
CA THR A 172 9.75 3.95 -4.29
C THR A 172 9.40 2.60 -3.67
N LEU A 173 8.97 2.58 -2.41
CA LEU A 173 8.59 1.34 -1.72
C LEU A 173 7.40 0.66 -2.38
N ARG A 174 6.41 1.44 -2.84
CA ARG A 174 5.26 0.92 -3.59
C ARG A 174 5.66 0.28 -4.91
N SER A 175 6.65 0.85 -5.62
CA SER A 175 7.15 0.24 -6.86
C SER A 175 7.82 -1.11 -6.62
N TRP A 176 8.58 -1.24 -5.53
CA TRP A 176 9.19 -2.51 -5.12
C TRP A 176 8.15 -3.54 -4.65
N LEU A 177 7.13 -3.09 -3.93
CA LEU A 177 5.97 -3.92 -3.60
C LEU A 177 5.30 -4.48 -4.87
N ILE A 178 4.97 -3.63 -5.83
CA ILE A 178 4.36 -4.03 -7.12
C ILE A 178 5.28 -5.00 -7.87
N ALA A 179 6.59 -4.71 -7.91
CA ALA A 179 7.57 -5.60 -8.53
C ALA A 179 7.61 -6.98 -7.88
N GLY A 180 7.48 -7.06 -6.55
CA GLY A 180 7.38 -8.32 -5.82
C GLY A 180 6.07 -9.05 -6.10
N MET A 181 4.95 -8.33 -6.17
CA MET A 181 3.65 -8.91 -6.49
C MET A 181 3.60 -9.52 -7.89
N LEU A 182 4.29 -8.90 -8.86
CA LEU A 182 4.37 -9.36 -10.24
C LEU A 182 5.52 -10.34 -10.49
N ASP A 183 6.32 -10.66 -9.48
CA ASP A 183 7.47 -11.54 -9.63
C ASP A 183 7.03 -12.93 -10.13
N GLY A 184 7.70 -13.42 -11.18
CA GLY A 184 7.34 -14.67 -11.87
C GLY A 184 6.06 -14.61 -12.71
N SER A 185 5.36 -13.48 -12.76
CA SER A 185 4.19 -13.32 -13.63
C SER A 185 4.57 -13.04 -15.08
N SER A 186 3.64 -13.33 -15.98
CA SER A 186 3.77 -12.97 -17.40
C SER A 186 3.48 -11.49 -17.68
N VAL A 187 3.41 -10.62 -16.66
CA VAL A 187 3.06 -9.21 -16.82
C VAL A 187 4.19 -8.33 -16.25
N SER A 188 4.65 -7.37 -17.06
CA SER A 188 5.60 -6.35 -16.63
C SER A 188 4.87 -5.06 -16.27
N PHE A 189 5.32 -4.39 -15.20
CA PHE A 189 4.87 -3.06 -14.78
C PHE A 189 5.86 -1.97 -15.21
N LEU A 190 5.32 -0.88 -15.76
CA LEU A 190 6.07 0.29 -16.20
C LEU A 190 5.45 1.55 -15.60
N SER A 191 6.28 2.42 -15.03
CA SER A 191 5.91 3.81 -14.75
C SER A 191 6.40 4.69 -15.89
N VAL A 192 5.48 5.39 -16.55
CA VAL A 192 5.72 6.18 -17.77
C VAL A 192 6.02 7.65 -17.43
N GLY A 193 6.00 8.01 -16.14
CA GLY A 193 6.15 9.39 -15.66
C GLY A 193 4.80 10.07 -15.40
N ASP A 194 4.80 11.15 -14.63
CA ASP A 194 3.62 11.98 -14.33
C ASP A 194 2.39 11.21 -13.81
N GLY A 195 2.60 10.10 -13.10
CA GLY A 195 1.53 9.25 -12.59
C GLY A 195 0.86 8.36 -13.64
N ALA A 196 1.43 8.24 -14.84
CA ALA A 196 1.01 7.28 -15.85
C ALA A 196 1.70 5.91 -15.64
N PHE A 197 0.93 4.84 -15.79
CA PHE A 197 1.39 3.47 -15.61
C PHE A 197 0.90 2.56 -16.73
N GLU A 198 1.65 1.52 -17.02
CA GLU A 198 1.29 0.48 -17.97
C GLU A 198 1.64 -0.90 -17.41
N LEU A 199 0.70 -1.84 -17.53
CA LEU A 199 0.95 -3.27 -17.46
C LEU A 199 0.97 -3.82 -18.86
N ARG A 200 1.98 -4.63 -19.18
CA ARG A 200 2.13 -5.26 -20.49
C ARG A 200 2.42 -6.74 -20.32
N LYS A 201 1.78 -7.56 -21.16
CA LYS A 201 2.09 -8.98 -21.24
C LYS A 201 3.52 -9.16 -21.75
N GLY A 202 4.33 -9.91 -21.02
CA GLY A 202 5.64 -10.39 -21.44
C GLY A 202 5.52 -11.22 -22.71
N ALA A 203 6.53 -11.09 -23.57
CA ALA A 203 6.63 -11.83 -24.83
C ALA A 203 6.86 -13.32 -24.60
#